data_AF-A0A930Z025-F1
#
_entry.id   AF-A0A930Z025-F1
#
_cell.length_a   1.000
_cell.length_b   1.000
_cell.length_c   1.000
_cell.angle_alpha   90.00
_cell.angle_beta   90.00
_cell.angle_gamma   90.00
#
_symmetry.space_group_name_H-M   'P 1'
#
loop_
_entity.id
_entity.type
_entity.pdbx_description
1 polymer ?
#
loop_
_entity_poly.entity_id
_entity_poly.type
_entity_poly.pdbx_seq_one_letter_code
_entity_poly.pdbx_strand_id
1 'polypeptide(L)'
;MAQPQTTLMDPPIESLLDKVDSKFTLVALASRRARQVNSYYNSLGEGLGVVVPPQVASASGKPLSIAFEEVAAAKATYTRPDPEEVAAAEAAALALLESEDAGAEASESDETTD
;
A
#
# COMPACT_ATOMS: atom_id res chain seq x y z
N MET A 1 17.06 20.83 -30.22
CA MET A 1 15.79 20.75 -29.47
C MET A 1 16.14 20.62 -27.99
N ALA A 2 15.60 21.48 -27.12
CA ALA A 2 15.78 21.33 -25.69
C ALA A 2 14.94 20.12 -25.24
N GLN A 3 15.58 19.09 -24.68
CA GLN A 3 14.85 18.00 -24.05
C GLN A 3 14.32 18.51 -22.70
N PRO A 4 13.03 18.28 -22.37
CA PRO A 4 12.51 18.62 -21.05
C PRO A 4 13.33 17.84 -20.02
N GLN A 5 14.02 18.56 -19.14
CA GLN A 5 14.77 17.95 -18.06
C GLN A 5 13.77 17.53 -16.98
N THR A 6 13.67 16.23 -16.70
CA THR A 6 12.91 15.74 -15.55
C THR A 6 13.57 16.28 -14.28
N THR A 7 12.94 17.29 -13.67
CA THR A 7 13.43 17.92 -12.43
C THR A 7 12.57 17.47 -11.26
N LEU A 8 12.93 17.89 -10.05
CA LEU A 8 12.13 17.62 -8.85
C LEU A 8 10.70 18.20 -8.94
N MET A 9 10.48 19.21 -9.79
CA MET A 9 9.18 19.86 -9.98
C MET A 9 8.30 19.13 -11.00
N ASP A 10 8.77 18.01 -11.55
CA ASP A 10 8.03 17.16 -12.47
C ASP A 10 7.66 15.85 -11.77
N PRO A 11 6.37 15.48 -11.69
CA PRO A 11 5.18 16.20 -12.15
C PRO A 11 4.85 17.48 -11.34
N PRO A 12 4.17 18.48 -11.93
CA PRO A 12 3.83 19.74 -11.26
C PRO A 12 2.87 19.51 -10.10
N ILE A 13 3.08 20.22 -8.99
CA ILE A 13 2.35 19.98 -7.75
C ILE A 13 0.85 20.21 -7.88
N GLU A 14 0.42 21.16 -8.72
CA GLU A 14 -1.00 21.45 -8.98
C GLU A 14 -1.70 20.22 -9.54
N SER A 15 -1.08 19.52 -10.48
CA SER A 15 -1.63 18.28 -11.07
C SER A 15 -1.80 17.16 -10.06
N LEU A 16 -0.95 17.13 -9.02
CA LEU A 16 -1.02 16.17 -7.93
C LEU A 16 -2.11 16.54 -6.93
N LEU A 17 -2.27 17.85 -6.65
CA LEU A 17 -3.29 18.35 -5.74
C LEU A 17 -4.70 18.17 -6.31
N ASP A 18 -4.88 18.16 -7.62
CA ASP A 18 -6.16 17.83 -8.26
C ASP A 18 -6.60 16.37 -8.03
N LYS A 19 -5.68 15.50 -7.59
CA LYS A 19 -5.95 14.06 -7.33
C LYS A 19 -6.29 13.75 -5.88
N VAL A 20 -6.16 14.73 -4.97
CA VAL A 20 -6.36 14.53 -3.54
C VAL A 20 -7.12 15.68 -2.90
N ASP A 21 -7.69 15.46 -1.72
CA ASP A 21 -8.42 16.49 -0.98
C ASP A 21 -7.52 17.46 -0.18
N SER A 22 -6.27 17.10 0.11
CA SER A 22 -5.38 17.95 0.90
C SER A 22 -3.89 17.67 0.64
N LYS A 23 -3.05 18.67 0.94
CA LYS A 23 -1.58 18.54 0.89
C LYS A 23 -1.08 17.41 1.80
N PHE A 24 -1.71 17.22 2.97
CA PHE A 24 -1.33 16.16 3.90
C PHE A 24 -1.64 14.77 3.33
N THR A 25 -2.80 14.63 2.67
CA THR A 25 -3.17 13.40 1.97
C THR A 25 -2.18 13.06 0.87
N LEU A 26 -1.75 14.06 0.07
CA LEU A 26 -0.72 13.85 -0.96
C LEU A 26 0.58 13.29 -0.36
N VAL A 27 1.07 13.91 0.71
CA VAL A 27 2.31 13.47 1.37
C VAL A 27 2.18 12.06 1.92
N ALA A 28 1.08 11.75 2.62
CA ALA A 28 0.85 10.43 3.19
C ALA A 28 0.71 9.35 2.12
N LEU A 29 -0.06 9.62 1.07
CA LEU A 29 -0.27 8.72 -0.06
C LEU A 29 1.04 8.42 -0.80
N ALA A 30 1.76 9.46 -1.22
CA ALA A 30 3.01 9.32 -1.94
C ALA A 30 4.08 8.62 -1.08
N SER A 31 4.16 8.95 0.22
CA SER A 31 5.13 8.32 1.14
C SER A 31 4.84 6.83 1.33
N ARG A 32 3.57 6.46 1.54
CA ARG A 32 3.18 5.06 1.71
C ARG A 32 3.43 4.28 0.43
N ARG A 33 3.08 4.84 -0.72
CA ARG A 33 3.31 4.20 -2.02
C ARG A 33 4.80 4.05 -2.34
N ALA A 34 5.61 5.07 -2.07
CA ALA A 34 7.06 5.00 -2.25
C ALA A 34 7.70 3.88 -1.42
N ARG A 35 7.20 3.63 -0.19
CA ARG A 35 7.65 2.49 0.63
C ARG A 35 7.29 1.15 -0.02
N GLN A 36 6.09 1.00 -0.57
CA GLN A 36 5.71 -0.22 -1.31
C GLN A 36 6.62 -0.45 -2.52
N VAL A 37 6.88 0.60 -3.31
CA VAL A 37 7.80 0.53 -4.47
C VAL A 37 9.21 0.16 -4.02
N ASN A 38 9.70 0.75 -2.93
CA ASN A 38 11.00 0.41 -2.38
C ASN A 38 11.04 -1.04 -1.88
N SER A 39 10.02 -1.50 -1.17
CA SER A 39 9.90 -2.89 -0.74
C SER A 39 9.93 -3.84 -1.93
N TYR A 40 9.26 -3.52 -3.05
CA TYR A 40 9.24 -4.36 -4.25
C TYR A 40 10.65 -4.56 -4.82
N TYR A 41 11.43 -3.48 -4.93
CA TYR A 41 12.79 -3.57 -5.44
C TYR A 41 13.75 -4.31 -4.50
N ASN A 42 13.51 -4.26 -3.18
CA ASN A 42 14.33 -4.97 -2.20
C ASN A 42 13.91 -6.44 -2.04
N SER A 43 12.65 -6.78 -2.27
CA SER A 43 12.13 -8.15 -2.18
C SER A 43 12.36 -8.96 -3.48
N LEU A 44 12.92 -8.33 -4.52
CA LEU A 44 13.27 -8.97 -5.79
C LEU A 44 14.40 -9.99 -5.56
N GLY A 45 14.03 -11.20 -5.14
CA GLY A 45 14.95 -12.32 -4.88
C GLY A 45 14.61 -13.16 -3.66
N GLU A 46 13.81 -12.63 -2.72
CA GLU A 46 13.47 -13.35 -1.47
C GLU A 46 12.22 -14.23 -1.58
N GLY A 47 11.47 -14.17 -2.70
CA GLY A 47 10.29 -15.01 -2.93
C GLY A 47 9.11 -14.76 -1.97
N LEU A 48 9.23 -13.77 -1.08
CA LEU A 48 8.26 -13.42 -0.06
C LEU A 48 7.31 -12.33 -0.55
N GLY A 49 6.08 -12.74 -0.85
CA GLY A 49 4.90 -11.89 -0.82
C GLY A 49 4.72 -10.94 -2.00
N VAL A 50 3.45 -10.75 -2.37
CA VAL A 50 2.98 -9.95 -3.52
C VAL A 50 3.20 -8.46 -3.26
N VAL A 51 4.44 -7.97 -3.36
CA VAL A 51 4.68 -6.53 -3.33
C VAL A 51 4.33 -5.95 -4.70
N VAL A 52 3.47 -4.93 -4.70
CA VAL A 52 2.94 -4.35 -5.94
C VAL A 52 4.05 -3.61 -6.70
N PRO A 53 4.37 -4.00 -7.94
CA PRO A 53 5.41 -3.36 -8.74
C PRO A 53 5.08 -1.90 -9.08
N PRO A 54 6.04 -1.11 -9.56
CA PRO A 54 5.77 0.17 -10.20
C PRO A 54 4.71 0.03 -11.30
N GLN A 55 3.73 0.93 -11.30
CA GLN A 55 2.59 0.93 -12.21
C GLN A 55 2.79 1.89 -13.39
N VAL A 56 3.81 2.75 -13.34
CA VAL A 56 4.20 3.69 -14.41
C VAL A 56 5.67 3.49 -14.74
N ALA A 57 6.02 3.66 -16.01
CA ALA A 57 7.41 3.71 -16.45
C ALA A 57 8.01 5.09 -16.08
N SER A 58 8.94 5.09 -15.13
CA SER A 58 9.63 6.30 -14.65
C SER A 58 11.09 6.31 -15.09
N ALA A 59 11.61 7.50 -15.41
CA ALA A 59 13.03 7.72 -15.69
C ALA A 59 13.87 8.00 -14.43
N SER A 60 13.25 8.36 -13.30
CA SER A 60 13.94 8.82 -12.09
C SER A 60 14.54 7.67 -11.26
N GLY A 61 13.96 6.46 -11.33
CA GLY A 61 14.36 5.27 -10.56
C GLY A 61 14.16 5.39 -9.04
N LYS A 62 13.93 6.60 -8.52
CA LYS A 62 13.70 6.90 -7.11
C LYS A 62 12.26 6.53 -6.74
N PRO A 63 12.01 5.76 -5.67
CA PRO A 63 10.67 5.32 -5.30
C PRO A 63 9.64 6.46 -5.10
N LEU A 64 10.10 7.60 -4.58
CA LEU A 64 9.24 8.76 -4.33
C LEU A 64 8.84 9.49 -5.63
N SER A 65 9.73 9.59 -6.61
CA SER A 65 9.39 10.12 -7.93
C SER A 65 8.39 9.22 -8.64
N ILE A 66 8.61 7.90 -8.61
CA ILE A 66 7.67 6.91 -9.16
C ILE A 66 6.28 7.06 -8.51
N ALA A 67 6.22 7.22 -7.19
CA ALA A 67 4.96 7.40 -6.48
C ALA A 67 4.21 8.67 -6.94
N PHE A 68 4.90 9.80 -7.15
CA PHE A 68 4.26 11.01 -7.68
C PHE A 68 3.79 10.85 -9.13
N GLU A 69 4.57 10.19 -9.99
CA GLU A 69 4.15 9.87 -11.36
C GLU A 69 2.92 8.95 -11.39
N GLU A 70 2.84 7.99 -10.49
CA GLU A 70 1.67 7.11 -10.33
C GLU A 70 0.43 7.86 -9.82
N VAL A 71 0.59 8.80 -8.88
CA VAL A 71 -0.50 9.67 -8.42
C VAL A 71 -0.99 10.55 -9.58
N ALA A 72 -0.09 11.17 -10.34
CA ALA A 72 -0.44 11.97 -11.52
C ALA A 72 -1.22 11.13 -12.56
N ALA A 73 -0.80 9.88 -12.77
CA ALA A 73 -1.47 8.92 -13.66
C ALA A 73 -2.73 8.27 -13.06
N ALA A 74 -3.15 8.66 -11.84
CA ALA A 74 -4.28 8.09 -11.11
C ALA A 74 -4.19 6.57 -10.86
N LYS A 75 -2.96 6.02 -10.78
CA LYS A 75 -2.71 4.61 -10.48
C LYS A 75 -2.45 4.35 -9.00
N ALA A 76 -2.17 5.40 -8.23
CA ALA A 76 -2.11 5.37 -6.77
C ALA A 76 -3.21 6.28 -6.20
N THR A 77 -4.16 5.69 -5.49
CA THR A 77 -5.32 6.39 -4.90
C THR A 77 -5.41 6.15 -3.40
N TYR A 78 -6.27 6.90 -2.72
CA TYR A 78 -6.53 6.76 -1.30
C TYR A 78 -8.02 6.61 -1.05
N THR A 79 -8.35 5.93 0.04
CA THR A 79 -9.70 5.83 0.59
C THR A 79 -9.65 6.26 2.05
N ARG A 80 -10.64 7.02 2.51
CA ARG A 80 -10.85 7.28 3.93
C ARG A 80 -11.81 6.21 4.44
N PRO A 81 -11.34 5.23 5.22
CA PRO A 81 -12.24 4.24 5.75
C PRO A 81 -13.12 4.88 6.84
N ASP A 82 -14.40 4.51 6.88
CA ASP A 82 -15.31 4.94 7.94
C ASP A 82 -14.89 4.24 9.26
N PRO A 83 -14.69 4.98 10.37
CA PRO A 83 -14.32 4.37 11.65
C PRO A 83 -15.26 3.24 12.10
N GLU A 84 -16.56 3.30 11.80
CA GLU A 84 -17.48 2.21 12.16
C GLU A 84 -17.24 0.95 11.31
N GLU A 85 -16.95 1.12 10.01
CA GLU A 85 -16.60 0.02 9.11
C GLU A 85 -15.25 -0.61 9.49
N VAL A 86 -14.27 0.21 9.90
CA VAL A 86 -12.97 -0.27 10.38
C VAL A 86 -13.16 -1.07 11.66
N ALA A 87 -13.90 -0.54 12.64
CA ALA A 87 -14.16 -1.23 13.91
C ALA A 87 -14.91 -2.55 13.68
N ALA A 88 -15.89 -2.56 12.76
CA ALA A 88 -16.60 -3.78 12.39
C ALA A 88 -15.68 -4.81 11.69
N ALA A 89 -14.81 -4.36 10.78
CA ALA A 89 -13.85 -5.22 10.10
C ALA A 89 -12.78 -5.77 11.06
N GLU A 90 -12.29 -4.95 11.99
CA GLU A 90 -11.36 -5.36 13.04
C GLU A 90 -12.01 -6.34 14.01
N ALA A 91 -13.25 -6.09 14.45
CA ALA A 91 -14.01 -7.02 15.30
C ALA A 91 -14.29 -8.35 14.58
N ALA A 92 -14.63 -8.31 13.29
CA ALA A 92 -14.84 -9.52 12.49
C ALA A 92 -13.53 -10.31 12.29
N ALA A 93 -12.40 -9.62 12.05
CA ALA A 93 -11.10 -10.27 11.96
C ALA A 93 -10.68 -10.90 13.30
N LEU A 94 -10.95 -10.22 14.42
CA LEU A 94 -10.68 -10.75 15.76
C LEU A 94 -11.53 -12.00 16.05
N ALA A 95 -12.82 -11.97 15.68
CA ALA A 95 -13.73 -13.10 15.85
C ALA A 95 -13.33 -14.31 14.98
N LEU A 96 -12.81 -14.08 13.77
CA LEU A 96 -12.26 -15.16 12.93
C LEU A 96 -11.04 -15.81 13.60
N LEU A 97 -10.10 -15.02 14.11
CA LEU A 97 -8.92 -15.53 14.82
C LEU A 97 -9.31 -16.31 16.10
N GLU A 98 -10.29 -15.83 16.87
CA GLU A 98 -10.83 -16.55 18.04
C GLU A 98 -11.51 -17.87 17.65
N SER A 99 -12.20 -17.91 16.50
CA SER A 99 -12.83 -19.14 16.00
C SER A 99 -11.82 -20.17 15.47
N GLU A 100 -10.69 -19.71 14.94
CA GLU A 100 -9.59 -20.57 14.48
C GLU A 100 -8.81 -21.18 15.66
N ASP A 101 -8.66 -20.44 16.77
CA ASP A 101 -8.00 -20.91 18.00
C ASP A 101 -8.87 -21.93 18.78
N ALA A 102 -10.18 -21.72 18.84
CA ALA A 102 -11.12 -22.67 19.46
C ALA A 102 -11.20 -24.02 18.71
N GLY A 103 -10.92 -24.04 17.41
CA GLY A 103 -10.85 -25.27 16.61
C GLY A 103 -9.59 -26.10 16.90
N ALA A 104 -8.50 -25.47 17.34
CA ALA A 104 -7.28 -26.17 17.72
C ALA A 104 -7.42 -26.85 19.08
N GLU A 105 -8.01 -26.19 20.08
CA GLU A 105 -8.20 -26.78 21.42
C GLU A 105 -9.18 -27.97 21.45
N ALA A 106 -10.18 -28.00 20.57
CA ALA A 106 -11.10 -29.15 20.48
C ALA A 106 -10.44 -30.42 19.90
N SER A 107 -9.35 -30.27 19.13
CA SER A 107 -8.64 -31.40 18.51
C SER A 107 -7.60 -32.07 19.42
N GLU A 108 -7.20 -31.41 20.51
CA GLU A 108 -6.22 -31.94 21.47
C GLU A 108 -6.91 -32.76 22.60
N SER A 109 -8.23 -32.62 22.76
CA SER A 109 -9.00 -33.33 23.79
C SER A 109 -9.49 -34.75 23.42
N ASP A 110 -9.25 -35.22 22.19
CA ASP A 110 -9.73 -36.53 21.70
C ASP A 110 -8.64 -37.64 21.66
N GLU A 111 -7.40 -37.36 22.10
CA GLU A 111 -6.27 -38.32 22.11
C GLU A 111 -5.89 -38.84 23.52
N THR A 112 -6.80 -38.76 24.52
CA THR A 112 -6.56 -39.37 25.85
C THR A 112 -7.79 -40.05 26.43
N THR A 113 -8.27 -41.13 25.79
CA THR A 113 -9.04 -42.20 26.46
C THR A 113 -8.93 -43.52 25.67
N ASP A 114 -7.93 -44.35 25.97
CA ASP A 114 -8.03 -45.74 26.48
C ASP A 114 -6.63 -46.30 26.78
#